data_AF-A0A7J6TVY2-F1
#
_entry.id   AF-A0A7J6TVY2-F1
#
_cell.length_a   1.000
_cell.length_b   1.000
_cell.length_c   1.000
_cell.angle_alpha   90.00
_cell.angle_beta   90.00
_cell.angle_gamma   90.00
#
_symmetry.space_group_name_H-M   'P 1'
#
loop_
_entity.id
_entity.type
_entity.pdbx_description
1 polymer ?
#
loop_
_entity_poly.entity_id
_entity_poly.type
_entity_poly.pdbx_seq_one_letter_code
_entity_poly.pdbx_strand_id
1 'polypeptide(L)'
;MKLTLLASSASLHVARSLSAMLRHAFSKGAIRLSAAAATAAATFLKRTALYDFHLAHGGKMVDFAGWSMPVQYKDTGIITSCLHTRADASLFDVSHMGQLRVYGKDRVRFMESLTVGDLQILKPGEGRLTLLTTPQSTIIDDTVICNEGDHLYVVLNASNTDKDMKHIERALEDFDGDVSLEPHPEASLIALQGPKAMEVLQPMLAEDLT
;
A
#
# COMPACT_ATOMS: atom_id res chain seq x y z
N MET A 1 -3.51 45.04 25.39
CA MET A 1 -4.30 44.96 26.64
C MET A 1 -4.85 43.55 26.73
N LYS A 2 -4.36 42.76 27.70
CA LYS A 2 -4.77 41.38 27.98
C LYS A 2 -6.23 41.35 28.46
N LEU A 3 -6.98 40.31 28.11
CA LEU A 3 -8.02 39.79 29.00
C LEU A 3 -8.12 38.28 28.88
N THR A 4 -8.22 37.66 30.05
CA THR A 4 -8.02 36.24 30.37
C THR A 4 -9.35 35.66 30.87
N LEU A 5 -9.58 34.38 30.53
CA LEU A 5 -10.48 33.35 31.10
C LEU A 5 -11.94 33.67 31.48
N LEU A 6 -12.82 32.76 31.07
CA LEU A 6 -13.68 32.01 31.98
C LEU A 6 -13.93 30.59 31.44
N ALA A 7 -13.39 29.60 32.14
CA ALA A 7 -13.69 28.19 31.96
C ALA A 7 -15.09 27.90 32.54
N SER A 8 -15.90 27.10 31.84
CA SER A 8 -17.16 26.58 32.36
C SER A 8 -17.09 25.05 32.45
N SER A 9 -17.30 24.58 33.67
CA SER A 9 -17.41 23.20 34.12
C SER A 9 -18.79 22.61 33.82
N ALA A 10 -18.86 21.49 33.11
CA ALA A 10 -19.97 20.53 33.22
C ALA A 10 -19.58 19.18 32.61
N SER A 11 -18.68 18.46 33.28
CA SER A 11 -18.70 16.99 33.28
C SER A 11 -19.64 16.52 34.39
N LEU A 12 -20.18 15.31 34.23
CA LEU A 12 -21.20 14.64 35.06
C LEU A 12 -22.64 15.07 34.77
N HIS A 13 -23.32 14.39 33.83
CA HIS A 13 -24.69 13.86 33.99
C HIS A 13 -25.20 13.12 32.73
N VAL A 14 -24.42 12.19 32.17
CA VAL A 14 -24.94 11.16 31.23
C VAL A 14 -24.26 9.82 31.52
N ALA A 15 -24.41 9.33 32.75
CA ALA A 15 -23.91 8.01 33.18
C ALA A 15 -24.89 7.29 34.12
N ARG A 16 -26.18 7.63 34.06
CA ARG A 16 -27.22 6.99 34.86
C ARG A 16 -28.54 6.90 34.08
N SER A 17 -28.59 6.03 33.06
CA SER A 17 -29.86 5.46 32.59
C SER A 17 -29.68 4.21 31.71
N LEU A 18 -28.94 3.22 32.20
CA LEU A 18 -28.90 1.89 31.56
C LEU A 18 -28.64 0.76 32.57
N SER A 19 -29.29 0.83 33.74
CA SER A 19 -29.20 -0.22 34.77
C SER A 19 -30.57 -0.77 35.21
N ALA A 20 -31.62 -0.57 34.43
CA ALA A 20 -32.97 -1.03 34.78
C ALA A 20 -33.72 -1.71 33.61
N MET A 21 -33.01 -2.44 32.75
CA MET A 21 -33.67 -3.30 31.74
C MET A 21 -32.87 -4.57 31.42
N LEU A 22 -32.31 -5.22 32.46
CA LEU A 22 -31.59 -6.49 32.33
C LEU A 22 -31.77 -7.37 33.59
N ARG A 23 -33.04 -7.65 33.94
CA ARG A 23 -33.39 -8.67 34.94
C ARG A 23 -34.62 -9.45 34.50
N HIS A 24 -34.47 -10.28 33.47
CA HIS A 24 -35.12 -11.60 33.37
C HIS A 24 -34.64 -12.31 32.10
N ALA A 25 -33.67 -13.21 32.26
CA ALA A 25 -33.48 -14.46 31.51
C ALA A 25 -32.03 -14.95 31.68
N PHE A 26 -31.78 -15.66 32.78
CA PHE A 26 -30.62 -16.56 32.86
C PHE A 26 -31.13 -17.97 32.56
N SER A 27 -30.70 -18.56 31.46
CA SER A 27 -30.58 -20.01 31.32
C SER A 27 -29.61 -20.36 30.19
N LYS A 28 -28.48 -20.93 30.60
CA LYS A 28 -27.53 -21.77 29.84
C LYS A 28 -26.70 -21.10 28.73
N GLY A 29 -25.39 -21.02 28.97
CA GLY A 29 -24.36 -20.77 27.95
C GLY A 29 -23.41 -19.64 28.33
N ALA A 30 -22.34 -19.94 29.07
CA ALA A 30 -21.31 -18.95 29.40
C ALA A 30 -20.44 -18.67 28.16
N ILE A 31 -20.82 -17.66 27.36
CA ILE A 31 -19.91 -17.05 26.40
C ILE A 31 -19.32 -15.81 27.09
N ARG A 32 -18.07 -15.89 27.55
CA ARG A 32 -17.31 -14.71 27.95
C ARG A 32 -16.87 -13.98 26.68
N LEU A 33 -17.67 -13.02 26.22
CA LEU A 33 -17.19 -12.00 25.29
C LEU A 33 -16.28 -11.05 26.09
N SER A 34 -14.97 -11.30 26.01
CA SER A 34 -13.96 -10.30 26.36
C SER A 34 -13.94 -9.26 25.25
N ALA A 35 -14.72 -8.18 25.40
CA ALA A 35 -14.54 -6.98 24.60
C ALA A 35 -13.23 -6.32 25.04
N ALA A 36 -12.12 -6.74 24.44
CA ALA A 36 -10.89 -5.96 24.48
C ALA A 36 -11.13 -4.72 23.62
N ALA A 37 -11.60 -3.64 24.24
CA ALA A 37 -11.53 -2.32 23.64
C ALA A 37 -10.04 -1.98 23.52
N ALA A 38 -9.47 -2.27 22.35
CA ALA A 38 -8.16 -1.79 21.99
C ALA A 38 -8.28 -0.28 21.91
N THR A 39 -7.74 0.42 22.91
CA THR A 39 -7.52 1.86 22.84
C THR A 39 -6.51 2.07 21.73
N ALA A 40 -6.98 2.28 20.50
CA ALA A 40 -6.14 2.61 19.37
C ALA A 40 -5.47 3.94 19.70
N ALA A 41 -4.18 3.89 20.07
CA ALA A 41 -3.34 5.07 19.95
C ALA A 41 -3.50 5.57 18.51
N ALA A 42 -3.81 6.85 18.33
CA ALA A 42 -3.96 7.42 17.00
C ALA A 42 -2.60 7.35 16.29
N THR A 43 -2.39 6.28 15.51
CA THR A 43 -1.25 6.17 14.61
C THR A 43 -1.44 7.19 13.51
N PHE A 44 -0.50 8.13 13.40
CA PHE A 44 -0.49 9.06 12.27
C PHE A 44 -0.24 8.27 10.99
N LEU A 45 -1.24 8.24 10.12
CA LEU A 45 -1.13 7.59 8.82
C LEU A 45 -0.11 8.31 7.94
N LYS A 46 0.69 7.55 7.21
CA LYS A 46 1.59 8.07 6.17
C LYS A 46 0.77 8.71 5.05
N ARG A 47 1.36 9.66 4.31
CA ARG A 47 0.69 10.41 3.24
C ARG A 47 1.53 10.35 1.97
N THR A 48 0.88 10.16 0.84
CA THR A 48 1.54 10.24 -0.48
C THR A 48 1.75 11.72 -0.87
N ALA A 49 2.61 11.96 -1.86
CA ALA A 49 2.78 13.30 -2.43
C ALA A 49 1.49 13.89 -3.00
N LEU A 50 0.54 13.04 -3.39
CA LEU A 50 -0.76 13.43 -3.94
C LEU A 50 -1.86 13.57 -2.87
N TYR A 51 -1.54 13.49 -1.57
CA TYR A 51 -2.54 13.56 -0.50
C TYR A 51 -3.43 14.81 -0.56
N ASP A 52 -2.84 16.00 -0.70
CA ASP A 52 -3.60 17.24 -0.77
C ASP A 52 -4.41 17.34 -2.06
N PHE A 53 -3.90 16.78 -3.16
CA PHE A 53 -4.64 16.65 -4.42
C PHE A 53 -5.89 15.80 -4.23
N HIS A 54 -5.77 14.65 -3.56
CA HIS A 54 -6.90 13.77 -3.27
C HIS A 54 -7.97 14.50 -2.46
N LEU A 55 -7.59 15.21 -1.40
CA LEU A 55 -8.52 15.98 -0.57
C LEU A 55 -9.26 17.06 -1.38
N ALA A 56 -8.51 17.83 -2.18
CA ALA A 56 -9.07 18.91 -3.00
C ALA A 56 -10.10 18.39 -4.02
N HIS A 57 -9.92 17.18 -4.54
CA HIS A 57 -10.81 16.56 -5.51
C HIS A 57 -11.89 15.67 -4.87
N GLY A 58 -12.06 15.72 -3.54
CA GLY A 58 -13.11 14.99 -2.85
C GLY A 58 -12.82 13.51 -2.64
N GLY A 59 -11.55 13.13 -2.56
CA GLY A 59 -11.11 11.80 -2.14
C GLY A 59 -11.59 11.48 -0.73
N LYS A 60 -12.28 10.35 -0.58
CA LYS A 60 -12.63 9.77 0.72
C LYS A 60 -11.41 9.00 1.22
N MET A 61 -10.70 9.58 2.18
CA MET A 61 -9.46 9.00 2.70
C MET A 61 -9.76 7.92 3.74
N VAL A 62 -9.04 6.80 3.66
CA VAL A 62 -9.11 5.67 4.59
C VAL A 62 -7.71 5.22 5.01
N ASP A 63 -7.63 4.48 6.12
CA ASP A 63 -6.42 3.74 6.47
C ASP A 63 -6.29 2.52 5.55
N PHE A 64 -5.23 2.50 4.76
CA PHE A 64 -4.85 1.36 3.92
C PHE A 64 -3.35 1.11 4.10
N ALA A 65 -3.01 -0.03 4.71
CA ALA A 65 -1.62 -0.41 5.00
C ALA A 65 -0.81 0.65 5.79
N GLY A 66 -1.46 1.41 6.68
CA GLY A 66 -0.80 2.49 7.43
C GLY A 66 -0.62 3.80 6.64
N TRP A 67 -1.20 3.88 5.45
CA TRP A 67 -1.26 5.08 4.62
C TRP A 67 -2.68 5.66 4.58
N SER A 68 -2.78 6.97 4.43
CA SER A 68 -4.04 7.66 4.16
C SER A 68 -4.27 7.71 2.66
N MET A 69 -5.10 6.79 2.15
CA MET A 69 -5.33 6.59 0.71
C MET A 69 -6.77 6.92 0.30
N PRO A 70 -7.03 7.44 -0.91
CA PRO A 70 -8.39 7.67 -1.40
C PRO A 70 -9.05 6.35 -1.83
N VAL A 71 -10.17 5.98 -1.20
CA VAL A 71 -10.95 4.78 -1.60
C VAL A 71 -11.95 5.06 -2.73
N GLN A 72 -12.47 6.28 -2.78
CA GLN A 72 -13.40 6.75 -3.81
C GLN A 72 -13.40 8.28 -3.84
N TYR A 73 -13.83 8.87 -4.95
CA TYR A 73 -14.04 10.31 -5.09
C TYR A 73 -15.54 10.61 -5.02
N LYS A 74 -15.92 11.74 -4.39
CA LYS A 74 -17.30 12.09 -4.01
C LYS A 74 -18.36 11.81 -5.09
N ASP A 75 -18.03 12.06 -6.34
CA ASP A 75 -18.99 12.01 -7.45
C ASP A 75 -18.94 10.69 -8.24
N THR A 76 -18.12 9.73 -7.83
CA THR A 76 -17.92 8.45 -8.54
C THR A 76 -17.98 7.27 -7.58
N GLY A 77 -19.00 6.43 -7.72
CA GLY A 77 -19.07 5.16 -6.99
C GLY A 77 -18.01 4.17 -7.48
N ILE A 78 -17.58 3.24 -6.61
CA ILE A 78 -16.54 2.24 -6.92
C ILE A 78 -16.84 1.48 -8.21
N ILE A 79 -18.09 1.03 -8.39
CA ILE A 79 -18.52 0.30 -9.60
C ILE A 79 -18.34 1.19 -10.85
N THR A 80 -18.71 2.46 -10.77
CA THR A 80 -18.55 3.42 -11.87
C THR A 80 -17.07 3.59 -12.21
N SER A 81 -16.18 3.72 -11.23
CA SER A 81 -14.73 3.79 -11.47
C SER A 81 -14.18 2.52 -12.14
N CYS A 82 -14.63 1.34 -11.70
CA CYS A 82 -14.24 0.08 -12.32
C CYS A 82 -14.69 -0.01 -13.79
N LEU A 83 -15.92 0.40 -14.09
CA LEU A 83 -16.44 0.42 -15.47
C LEU A 83 -15.73 1.46 -16.33
N HIS A 84 -15.46 2.65 -15.79
CA HIS A 84 -14.73 3.70 -16.49
C HIS A 84 -13.32 3.24 -16.87
N THR A 85 -12.58 2.61 -15.95
CA THR A 85 -11.24 2.07 -16.24
C THR A 85 -11.24 1.05 -17.37
N ARG A 86 -12.32 0.27 -17.51
CA ARG A 86 -12.45 -0.72 -18.60
C ARG A 86 -12.85 -0.13 -19.94
N ALA A 87 -13.52 1.03 -19.93
CA ALA A 87 -14.00 1.70 -21.15
C ALA A 87 -13.04 2.80 -21.64
N ASP A 88 -12.31 3.44 -20.72
CA ASP A 88 -11.52 4.65 -20.94
C ASP A 88 -10.10 4.52 -20.34
N ALA A 89 -9.67 5.47 -19.52
CA ALA A 89 -8.40 5.46 -18.81
C ALA A 89 -8.59 6.05 -17.40
N SER A 90 -7.99 5.42 -16.40
CA SER A 90 -8.03 5.85 -15.00
C SER A 90 -6.61 5.95 -14.44
N LEU A 91 -6.39 6.97 -13.61
CA LEU A 91 -5.15 7.16 -12.88
C LEU A 91 -5.32 6.71 -11.43
N PHE A 92 -4.37 5.91 -10.94
CA PHE A 92 -4.33 5.42 -9.56
C PHE A 92 -3.05 5.90 -8.88
N ASP A 93 -3.19 6.45 -7.67
CA ASP A 93 -2.06 6.67 -6.79
C ASP A 93 -1.74 5.37 -6.04
N VAL A 94 -0.62 4.75 -6.41
CA VAL A 94 -0.10 3.51 -5.80
C VAL A 94 1.23 3.75 -5.09
N SER A 95 1.53 5.01 -4.74
CA SER A 95 2.79 5.42 -4.09
C SER A 95 3.01 4.79 -2.70
N HIS A 96 1.96 4.19 -2.13
CA HIS A 96 2.01 3.46 -0.87
C HIS A 96 2.60 2.05 -0.99
N MET A 97 2.81 1.54 -2.21
CA MET A 97 3.52 0.29 -2.46
C MET A 97 5.01 0.42 -2.09
N GLY A 98 5.60 -0.69 -1.63
CA GLY A 98 7.03 -0.74 -1.36
C GLY A 98 7.80 -0.66 -2.67
N GLN A 99 8.88 0.13 -2.69
CA GLN A 99 9.71 0.34 -3.87
C GLN A 99 11.17 0.10 -3.48
N LEU A 100 11.87 -0.72 -4.25
CA LEU A 100 13.23 -1.15 -3.97
C LEU A 100 14.04 -1.18 -5.27
N ARG A 101 15.24 -0.60 -5.24
CA ARG A 101 16.24 -0.77 -6.29
C ARG A 101 17.26 -1.82 -5.88
N VAL A 102 17.58 -2.73 -6.79
CA VAL A 102 18.58 -3.78 -6.58
C VAL A 102 19.69 -3.62 -7.61
N TYR A 103 20.91 -3.35 -7.14
CA TYR A 103 22.09 -3.15 -7.98
C TYR A 103 23.09 -4.31 -7.84
N GLY A 104 24.19 -4.21 -8.59
CA GLY A 104 25.29 -5.18 -8.56
C GLY A 104 25.24 -6.15 -9.74
N LYS A 105 26.38 -6.77 -10.06
CA LYS A 105 26.48 -7.70 -11.20
C LYS A 105 25.67 -8.98 -11.00
N ASP A 106 25.42 -9.36 -9.75
CA ASP A 106 24.69 -10.58 -9.38
C ASP A 106 23.20 -10.33 -9.08
N ARG A 107 22.69 -9.11 -9.27
CA ARG A 107 21.30 -8.71 -8.92
C ARG A 107 20.22 -9.64 -9.48
N VAL A 108 20.39 -10.08 -10.73
CA VAL A 108 19.44 -10.98 -11.39
C VAL A 108 19.47 -12.36 -10.74
N ARG A 109 20.67 -12.94 -10.56
CA ARG A 109 20.86 -14.25 -9.90
C ARG A 109 20.31 -14.24 -8.47
N PHE A 110 20.50 -13.14 -7.76
CA PHE A 110 19.96 -12.98 -6.40
C PHE A 110 18.43 -12.93 -6.40
N MET A 111 17.81 -12.08 -7.21
CA MET A 111 16.35 -11.98 -7.25
C MET A 111 15.67 -13.26 -7.78
N GLU A 112 16.29 -13.98 -8.71
CA GLU A 112 15.82 -15.30 -9.15
C GLU A 112 15.97 -16.38 -8.06
N SER A 113 16.86 -16.20 -7.09
CA SER A 113 16.93 -17.12 -5.94
C SER A 113 15.74 -16.99 -4.98
N LEU A 114 15.03 -15.86 -5.04
CA LEU A 114 13.88 -15.53 -4.19
C LEU A 114 12.55 -15.57 -4.93
N THR A 115 12.58 -15.72 -6.26
CA THR A 115 11.39 -15.64 -7.09
C THR A 115 11.32 -16.75 -8.11
N VAL A 116 10.11 -17.00 -8.63
CA VAL A 116 9.87 -18.08 -9.61
C VAL A 116 9.98 -17.64 -11.07
N GLY A 117 10.12 -16.34 -11.31
CA GLY A 117 10.14 -15.73 -12.63
C GLY A 117 11.56 -15.67 -13.18
N ASP A 118 11.73 -15.99 -14.45
CA ASP A 118 13.01 -15.83 -15.16
C ASP A 118 13.24 -14.33 -15.45
N LEU A 119 14.19 -13.73 -14.74
CA LEU A 119 14.55 -12.32 -14.87
C LEU A 119 15.70 -12.12 -15.86
N GLN A 120 16.47 -13.17 -16.18
CA GLN A 120 17.57 -13.11 -17.15
C GLN A 120 17.10 -12.73 -18.55
N ILE A 121 15.88 -13.11 -18.92
CA ILE A 121 15.33 -12.80 -20.24
C ILE A 121 14.75 -11.39 -20.37
N LEU A 122 14.64 -10.64 -19.26
CA LEU A 122 14.11 -9.28 -19.31
C LEU A 122 15.11 -8.33 -19.96
N LYS A 123 14.69 -7.69 -21.04
CA LYS A 123 15.44 -6.56 -21.61
C LYS A 123 15.23 -5.30 -20.77
N PRO A 124 16.11 -4.31 -20.86
CA PRO A 124 15.87 -3.01 -20.25
C PRO A 124 14.51 -2.44 -20.67
N GLY A 125 13.74 -1.93 -19.70
CA GLY A 125 12.36 -1.45 -19.85
C GLY A 125 11.28 -2.54 -19.73
N GLU A 126 11.65 -3.83 -19.64
CA GLU A 126 10.68 -4.91 -19.46
C GLU A 126 10.47 -5.26 -17.98
N GLY A 127 9.23 -5.64 -17.65
CA GLY A 127 8.85 -6.07 -16.32
C GLY A 127 8.19 -7.44 -16.28
N ARG A 128 8.24 -8.08 -15.11
CA ARG A 128 7.63 -9.39 -14.85
C ARG A 128 6.93 -9.41 -13.51
N LEU A 129 5.67 -9.82 -13.52
CA LEU A 129 4.98 -10.28 -12.33
C LEU A 129 5.55 -11.65 -11.94
N THR A 130 5.95 -11.78 -10.69
CA THR A 130 6.54 -13.00 -10.12
C THR A 130 6.10 -13.18 -8.68
N LEU A 131 6.46 -14.31 -8.07
CA LEU A 131 6.12 -14.64 -6.69
C LEU A 131 7.40 -14.72 -5.86
N LEU A 132 7.42 -14.04 -4.72
CA LEU A 132 8.42 -14.24 -3.68
C LEU A 132 8.15 -15.56 -2.97
N THR A 133 9.19 -16.37 -2.76
CA THR A 133 9.06 -17.70 -2.17
C THR A 133 10.00 -17.93 -1.01
N THR A 134 9.62 -18.83 -0.12
CA THR A 134 10.50 -19.34 0.94
C THR A 134 11.50 -20.35 0.37
N PRO A 135 12.55 -20.72 1.11
CA PRO A 135 13.44 -21.83 0.73
C PRO A 135 12.71 -23.17 0.53
N GLN A 136 11.51 -23.34 1.09
CA GLN A 136 10.65 -24.51 0.89
C GLN A 136 9.68 -24.34 -0.29
N SER A 137 9.88 -23.32 -1.14
CA SER A 137 9.06 -23.01 -2.31
C SER A 137 7.59 -22.69 -2.00
N THR A 138 7.30 -22.21 -0.79
CA THR A 138 5.96 -21.70 -0.46
C THR A 138 5.86 -20.23 -0.81
N ILE A 139 4.69 -19.78 -1.27
CA ILE A 139 4.46 -18.38 -1.66
C ILE A 139 4.46 -17.49 -0.41
N ILE A 140 5.22 -16.39 -0.47
CA ILE A 140 5.26 -15.33 0.54
C ILE A 140 4.35 -14.18 0.13
N ASP A 141 4.52 -13.70 -1.10
CA ASP A 141 3.73 -12.64 -1.74
C ASP A 141 3.99 -12.59 -3.26
N ASP A 142 3.24 -11.78 -4.00
CA ASP A 142 3.55 -11.41 -5.38
C ASP A 142 4.31 -10.08 -5.48
N THR A 143 5.08 -9.90 -6.54
CA THR A 143 5.87 -8.69 -6.80
C THR A 143 6.06 -8.46 -8.29
N VAL A 144 6.20 -7.21 -8.70
CA VAL A 144 6.61 -6.85 -10.06
C VAL A 144 8.07 -6.42 -10.04
N ILE A 145 8.88 -7.03 -10.90
CA ILE A 145 10.29 -6.70 -11.08
C ILE A 145 10.51 -6.20 -12.50
N CYS A 146 11.04 -4.99 -12.64
CA CYS A 146 11.42 -4.39 -13.90
C CYS A 146 12.94 -4.33 -14.04
N ASN A 147 13.45 -4.55 -15.25
CA ASN A 147 14.84 -4.33 -15.57
C ASN A 147 15.03 -2.89 -16.07
N GLU A 148 15.65 -2.02 -15.29
CA GLU A 148 15.93 -0.62 -15.68
C GLU A 148 17.30 -0.48 -16.38
N GLY A 149 17.96 -1.60 -16.69
CA GLY A 149 19.28 -1.63 -17.32
C GLY A 149 20.40 -1.68 -16.29
N ASP A 150 20.62 -0.60 -15.54
CA ASP A 150 21.67 -0.52 -14.51
C ASP A 150 21.26 -1.19 -13.18
N HIS A 151 19.96 -1.30 -12.91
CA HIS A 151 19.40 -1.95 -11.73
C HIS A 151 18.11 -2.72 -12.04
N LEU A 152 17.66 -3.51 -11.06
CA LEU A 152 16.28 -4.02 -11.04
C LEU A 152 15.42 -3.10 -10.17
N TYR A 153 14.24 -2.76 -10.66
CA TYR A 153 13.22 -2.04 -9.90
C TYR A 153 12.14 -3.00 -9.41
N VAL A 154 11.97 -3.09 -8.10
CA VAL A 154 11.08 -4.06 -7.45
C VAL A 154 9.96 -3.32 -6.75
N VAL A 155 8.71 -3.69 -7.06
CA VAL A 155 7.51 -3.17 -6.41
C VAL A 155 6.90 -4.24 -5.51
N LEU A 156 6.78 -3.93 -4.22
CA LEU A 156 6.26 -4.80 -3.16
C LEU A 156 4.85 -4.36 -2.74
N ASN A 157 4.01 -5.29 -2.31
CA ASN A 157 2.68 -4.94 -1.84
C ASN A 157 2.74 -4.07 -0.58
N ALA A 158 1.86 -3.07 -0.50
CA ALA A 158 1.88 -2.07 0.55
C ALA A 158 1.78 -2.67 1.97
N SER A 159 0.84 -3.59 2.19
CA SER A 159 0.63 -4.22 3.50
C SER A 159 1.78 -5.14 3.93
N ASN A 160 2.59 -5.62 2.98
CA ASN A 160 3.63 -6.61 3.22
C ASN A 160 5.04 -6.04 3.06
N THR A 161 5.18 -4.75 2.70
CA THR A 161 6.48 -4.12 2.40
C THR A 161 7.54 -4.43 3.45
N ASP A 162 7.26 -4.20 4.74
CA ASP A 162 8.24 -4.45 5.82
C ASP A 162 8.59 -5.94 5.99
N LYS A 163 7.64 -6.83 5.74
CA LYS A 163 7.83 -8.29 5.83
C LYS A 163 8.70 -8.77 4.66
N ASP A 164 8.40 -8.32 3.46
CA ASP A 164 9.07 -8.74 2.24
C ASP A 164 10.48 -8.16 2.16
N MET A 165 10.67 -6.89 2.56
CA MET A 165 11.99 -6.28 2.70
C MET A 165 12.90 -7.08 3.64
N LYS A 166 12.40 -7.47 4.82
CA LYS A 166 13.16 -8.30 5.77
C LYS A 166 13.52 -9.67 5.20
N HIS A 167 12.65 -10.24 4.38
CA HIS A 167 12.91 -11.52 3.73
C HIS A 167 14.05 -11.39 2.71
N ILE A 168 14.02 -10.34 1.88
CA ILE A 168 15.05 -10.03 0.89
C ILE A 168 16.39 -9.70 1.57
N GLU A 169 16.38 -8.85 2.61
CA GLU A 169 17.57 -8.49 3.38
C GLU A 169 18.22 -9.71 4.01
N ARG A 170 17.44 -10.59 4.64
CA ARG A 170 17.96 -11.85 5.22
C ARG A 170 18.57 -12.75 4.16
N ALA A 171 17.95 -12.87 3.00
CA ALA A 171 18.51 -13.68 1.92
C ALA A 171 19.84 -13.11 1.40
N LEU A 172 19.99 -11.78 1.41
CA LEU A 172 21.24 -11.13 1.01
C LEU A 172 22.38 -11.41 2.00
N GLU A 173 22.09 -11.52 3.31
CA GLU A 173 23.09 -11.87 4.33
C GLU A 173 23.78 -13.22 4.03
N ASP A 174 23.02 -14.18 3.46
CA ASP A 174 23.50 -15.51 3.11
C ASP A 174 24.01 -15.62 1.66
N PHE A 175 23.88 -14.55 0.86
CA PHE A 175 24.19 -14.59 -0.57
C PHE A 175 25.66 -14.22 -0.85
N ASP A 176 26.38 -15.14 -1.49
CA ASP A 176 27.74 -14.88 -1.97
C ASP A 176 27.70 -14.24 -3.38
N GLY A 177 27.79 -12.91 -3.45
CA GLY A 177 27.83 -12.16 -4.70
C GLY A 177 27.80 -10.63 -4.51
N ASP A 178 27.92 -9.90 -5.62
CA ASP A 178 27.84 -8.43 -5.62
C ASP A 178 26.41 -7.97 -5.88
N VAL A 179 25.74 -7.59 -4.79
CA VAL A 179 24.36 -7.07 -4.75
C VAL A 179 24.24 -5.99 -3.69
N SER A 180 23.50 -4.93 -3.98
CA SER A 180 23.10 -3.93 -2.99
C SER A 180 21.61 -3.58 -3.13
N LEU A 181 21.00 -3.27 -1.99
CA LEU A 181 19.58 -2.92 -1.86
C LEU A 181 19.45 -1.45 -1.49
N GLU A 182 18.65 -0.71 -2.24
CA GLU A 182 18.31 0.68 -1.97
C GLU A 182 16.79 0.83 -1.87
N PRO A 183 16.22 0.80 -0.66
CA PRO A 183 14.81 1.12 -0.46
C PRO A 183 14.51 2.54 -0.97
N HIS A 184 13.40 2.70 -1.69
CA HIS A 184 13.02 3.97 -2.30
C HIS A 184 11.63 4.47 -1.82
N PRO A 185 11.43 4.67 -0.51
CA PRO A 185 10.12 4.97 0.08
C PRO A 185 9.58 6.37 -0.27
N GLU A 186 10.44 7.27 -0.77
CA GLU A 186 10.07 8.64 -1.12
C GLU A 186 9.55 8.76 -2.57
N ALA A 187 9.68 7.71 -3.39
CA ALA A 187 9.18 7.74 -4.76
C ALA A 187 7.65 7.73 -4.78
N SER A 188 7.09 8.57 -5.65
CA SER A 188 5.69 8.47 -6.02
C SER A 188 5.52 7.45 -7.14
N LEU A 189 4.48 6.64 -7.05
CA LEU A 189 4.13 5.64 -8.05
C LEU A 189 2.69 5.86 -8.47
N ILE A 190 2.49 6.03 -9.77
CA ILE A 190 1.18 6.18 -10.38
C ILE A 190 0.96 5.07 -11.40
N ALA A 191 -0.26 4.55 -11.45
CA ALA A 191 -0.67 3.58 -12.46
C ALA A 191 -1.74 4.21 -13.34
N LEU A 192 -1.47 4.32 -14.64
CA LEU A 192 -2.45 4.71 -15.64
C LEU A 192 -2.95 3.45 -16.34
N GLN A 193 -4.24 3.14 -16.20
CA GLN A 193 -4.82 1.88 -16.65
C GLN A 193 -6.07 2.10 -17.51
N GLY A 194 -6.26 1.24 -18.50
CA GLY A 194 -7.44 1.22 -19.37
C GLY A 194 -7.07 1.24 -20.86
N PRO A 195 -8.01 0.90 -21.76
CA PRO A 195 -7.74 0.83 -23.20
C PRO A 195 -7.26 2.15 -23.80
N LYS A 196 -7.56 3.30 -23.18
CA LYS A 196 -7.12 4.63 -23.64
C LYS A 196 -5.88 5.16 -22.91
N ALA A 197 -5.25 4.36 -22.04
CA ALA A 197 -4.13 4.81 -21.21
C ALA A 197 -2.97 5.34 -22.06
N MET A 198 -2.58 4.60 -23.11
CA MET A 198 -1.49 5.00 -24.00
C MET A 198 -1.83 6.29 -24.77
N GLU A 199 -3.07 6.42 -25.26
CA GLU A 199 -3.56 7.64 -25.93
C GLU A 199 -3.46 8.87 -25.01
N VAL A 200 -3.86 8.71 -23.73
CA VAL A 200 -3.79 9.79 -22.74
C VAL A 200 -2.34 10.16 -22.40
N LEU A 201 -1.43 9.18 -22.39
CA LEU A 201 -0.03 9.38 -22.01
C LEU A 201 0.83 9.92 -23.15
N GLN A 202 0.54 9.54 -24.39
CA GLN A 202 1.34 9.86 -25.58
C GLN A 202 1.71 11.35 -25.71
N PRO A 203 0.81 12.33 -25.48
CA PRO A 203 1.14 13.75 -25.62
C PRO A 203 2.17 14.25 -24.60
N MET A 204 2.42 13.48 -23.54
CA MET A 204 3.37 13.83 -22.47
C MET A 204 4.76 13.24 -22.71
N LEU A 205 4.93 12.38 -23.73
CA LEU A 205 6.16 11.66 -24.02
C LEU A 205 6.69 12.02 -25.42
N ALA A 206 8.01 11.93 -25.58
CA ALA A 206 8.64 12.09 -26.89
C ALA A 206 8.64 10.78 -27.68
N GLU A 207 8.66 9.66 -26.97
CA GLU A 207 8.65 8.31 -27.49
C GLU A 207 7.25 7.90 -27.95
N ASP A 208 7.16 7.19 -29.07
CA ASP A 208 5.93 6.57 -29.53
C ASP A 208 5.64 5.32 -28.68
N LEU A 209 4.45 5.28 -28.08
CA LEU A 209 4.00 4.14 -27.30
C LEU A 209 3.36 3.05 -28.17
N THR A 210 2.99 3.34 -29.42
CA THR A 210 2.19 2.45 -30.30
C THR A 210 3.00 1.43 -31.11
#